data_AF-T0ZZD6-F1
#
_entry.id   AF-T0ZZD6-F1
#
_cell.length_a   1.000
_cell.length_b   1.000
_cell.length_c   1.000
_cell.angle_alpha   90.00
_cell.angle_beta   90.00
_cell.angle_gamma   90.00
#
_symmetry.space_group_name_H-M   'P 1'
#
loop_
_entity.id
_entity.type
_entity.pdbx_description
1 polymer ?
#
loop_
_entity_poly.entity_id
_entity_poly.type
_entity_poly.pdbx_seq_one_letter_code
_entity_poly.pdbx_strand_id
1 'polypeptide(L)'
;MRQFITPGEELPKEAKRNEYVAVYNGKAYSNIMGFYDTERKDIVPLEGMWKPRIGDSVIGVVERPTRAGIYNVMLTEFAQGLIITSKFDSGPSFAANDIIEATVADVEKKKG
;
A
#
# COMPACT_ATOMS: atom_id res chain seq x y z
N MET A 1 11.70 14.54 15.62
CA MET A 1 11.01 15.83 15.35
C MET A 1 10.36 15.76 13.97
N ARG A 2 9.20 16.40 13.74
CA ARG A 2 8.54 16.43 12.43
C ARG A 2 8.64 17.83 11.82
N GLN A 3 9.16 17.92 10.60
CA GLN A 3 9.24 19.16 9.84
C GLN A 3 8.19 19.13 8.73
N PHE A 4 7.38 20.19 8.62
CA PHE A 4 6.46 20.32 7.50
C PHE A 4 7.24 20.53 6.21
N ILE A 5 6.82 19.85 5.13
CA ILE A 5 7.46 19.92 3.83
C ILE A 5 6.43 20.11 2.72
N THR A 6 6.87 20.73 1.63
CA THR A 6 6.05 21.01 0.44
C THR A 6 6.61 20.32 -0.82
N PRO A 7 5.78 20.08 -1.85
CA PRO A 7 6.26 19.56 -3.12
C PRO A 7 7.34 20.47 -3.73
N GLY A 8 8.45 19.88 -4.18
CA GLY A 8 9.61 20.57 -4.73
C GLY A 8 10.66 20.98 -3.69
N GLU A 9 10.38 20.82 -2.39
CA GLU A 9 11.34 21.12 -1.33
C GLU A 9 12.49 20.09 -1.31
N GLU A 10 13.73 20.58 -1.22
CA GLU A 10 14.92 19.72 -1.14
C GLU A 10 14.98 19.02 0.22
N LEU A 11 15.11 17.70 0.19
CA LEU A 11 15.16 16.85 1.36
C LEU A 11 16.62 16.59 1.79
N PRO A 12 16.88 16.28 3.07
CA PRO A 12 18.19 15.84 3.52
C PRO A 12 18.71 14.63 2.73
N LYS A 13 20.03 14.52 2.56
CA LYS A 13 20.65 13.44 1.77
C LYS A 13 20.34 12.05 2.29
N GLU A 14 20.11 11.93 3.60
CA GLU A 14 19.80 10.69 4.30
C GLU A 14 18.31 10.32 4.24
N ALA A 15 17.47 11.16 3.62
CA ALA A 15 16.06 10.86 3.45
C ALA A 15 15.88 9.52 2.73
N LYS A 16 15.05 8.66 3.33
CA LYS A 16 14.72 7.35 2.79
C LYS A 16 14.04 7.51 1.45
N ARG A 17 14.58 6.84 0.43
CA ARG A 17 13.97 6.80 -0.89
C ARG A 17 12.71 5.96 -0.86
N ASN A 18 11.58 6.60 -1.09
CA ASN A 18 10.27 5.98 -1.19
C ASN A 18 9.52 6.65 -2.37
N GLU A 19 8.24 6.33 -2.51
CA GLU A 19 7.36 6.90 -3.54
C GLU A 19 7.06 8.41 -3.38
N TYR A 20 7.35 8.98 -2.22
CA TYR A 20 7.15 10.40 -1.90
C TYR A 20 8.40 11.26 -2.21
N VAL A 21 9.47 10.63 -2.69
CA VAL A 21 10.76 11.28 -2.98
C VAL A 21 11.07 11.18 -4.47
N ALA A 22 11.19 12.33 -5.12
CA ALA A 22 11.73 12.45 -6.47
C ALA A 22 13.25 12.68 -6.40
N VAL A 23 14.01 12.02 -7.29
CA VAL A 23 15.46 12.23 -7.38
C VAL A 23 15.78 12.94 -8.70
N TYR A 24 16.37 14.13 -8.60
CA TYR A 24 16.79 14.93 -9.74
C TYR A 24 18.21 15.44 -9.53
N ASN A 25 19.09 15.22 -10.51
CA ASN A 25 20.52 15.60 -10.43
C ASN A 25 21.22 15.17 -9.12
N GLY A 26 20.90 13.96 -8.63
CA GLY A 26 21.48 13.42 -7.40
C GLY A 26 20.96 14.01 -6.09
N LYS A 27 20.01 14.97 -6.16
CA LYS A 27 19.32 15.55 -5.01
C LYS A 27 17.93 14.93 -4.84
N ALA A 28 17.50 14.80 -3.59
CA ALA A 28 16.18 14.29 -3.24
C ALA A 28 15.23 15.47 -3.00
N TYR A 29 14.03 15.39 -3.55
CA TYR A 29 12.98 16.40 -3.41
C TYR A 29 11.67 15.73 -3.00
N SER A 30 10.88 16.41 -2.16
CA SER A 30 9.52 15.95 -1.89
C SER A 30 8.65 16.11 -3.13
N ASN A 31 7.81 15.12 -3.43
CA ASN A 31 6.78 15.25 -4.48
C ASN A 31 5.36 15.44 -3.92
N ILE A 32 5.23 15.49 -2.59
CA ILE A 32 3.95 15.66 -1.87
C ILE A 32 4.06 16.71 -0.77
N MET A 33 2.91 17.10 -0.22
CA MET A 33 2.82 17.86 1.02
C MET A 33 2.76 16.88 2.21
N GLY A 34 3.52 17.14 3.27
CA GLY A 34 3.72 16.15 4.32
C GLY A 34 4.51 16.63 5.52
N PHE A 35 4.86 15.66 6.36
CA PHE A 35 5.90 15.83 7.37
C PHE A 35 7.10 14.96 7.04
N TYR A 36 8.29 15.54 7.08
CA TYR A 36 9.53 14.79 7.18
C TYR A 36 9.79 14.42 8.64
N ASP A 37 9.86 13.12 8.91
CA ASP A 37 10.24 12.59 10.22
C ASP A 37 11.76 12.43 10.28
N THR A 38 12.42 13.28 11.06
CA THR A 38 13.89 13.32 11.12
C THR A 38 14.51 12.05 11.72
N GLU A 39 13.75 11.32 12.54
CA GLU A 39 14.24 10.11 13.24
C GLU A 39 14.11 8.90 12.33
N ARG A 40 12.96 8.75 11.68
CA ARG A 40 12.71 7.66 10.72
C ARG A 40 13.33 7.93 9.35
N LYS A 41 13.74 9.19 9.11
CA LYS A 41 14.19 9.71 7.82
C LYS A 41 13.16 9.45 6.72
N ASP A 42 11.88 9.46 7.09
CA ASP A 42 10.77 9.05 6.22
C ASP A 42 9.77 10.20 6.06
N ILE A 43 8.96 10.13 5.02
CA ILE A 43 7.92 11.13 4.75
C ILE A 43 6.56 10.56 5.14
N VAL A 44 5.83 11.33 5.94
CA VAL A 44 4.45 11.04 6.31
C VAL A 44 3.54 11.98 5.52
N PRO A 45 2.75 11.47 4.56
CA PRO A 45 1.79 12.28 3.82
C PRO A 45 0.69 12.81 4.77
N LEU A 46 0.19 14.01 4.49
CA LEU A 46 -1.00 14.54 5.16
C LEU A 46 -2.29 13.95 4.61
N GLU A 47 -2.28 13.69 3.31
CA GLU A 47 -3.39 13.13 2.55
C GLU A 47 -2.84 12.15 1.51
N GLY A 48 -3.68 11.21 1.10
CA GLY A 48 -3.34 10.26 0.07
C GLY A 48 -4.24 9.05 0.12
N MET A 49 -4.28 8.35 -1.01
CA MET A 49 -4.93 7.05 -1.05
C MET A 49 -4.07 6.04 -0.29
N TRP A 50 -4.72 5.18 0.49
CA TRP A 50 -4.03 4.06 1.10
C TRP A 50 -3.40 3.20 0.01
N LYS A 51 -2.13 2.84 0.23
CA LYS A 51 -1.40 1.91 -0.61
C LYS A 51 -1.03 0.69 0.23
N PRO A 52 -1.31 -0.53 -0.26
CA PRO A 52 -1.00 -1.74 0.49
C PRO A 52 0.47 -1.83 0.86
N ARG A 53 0.74 -2.14 2.13
CA ARG A 53 2.06 -2.53 2.62
C ARG A 53 1.99 -3.92 3.23
N ILE A 54 3.06 -4.68 3.06
CA ILE A 54 3.18 -6.00 3.67
C ILE A 54 3.03 -5.85 5.19
N GLY A 55 2.13 -6.65 5.77
CA GLY A 55 1.80 -6.63 7.20
C GLY A 55 0.64 -5.71 7.59
N ASP A 56 0.10 -4.91 6.67
CA ASP A 56 -1.11 -4.13 6.97
C ASP A 56 -2.30 -5.07 7.24
N SER A 57 -3.08 -4.80 8.29
CA SER A 57 -4.42 -5.40 8.46
C SER A 57 -5.43 -4.60 7.65
N VAL A 58 -6.23 -5.29 6.85
CA VAL A 58 -7.17 -4.69 5.91
C VAL A 58 -8.52 -5.35 6.00
N ILE A 59 -9.58 -4.57 5.76
CA ILE A 59 -10.94 -5.06 5.61
C ILE A 59 -11.31 -4.91 4.14
N GLY A 60 -11.88 -5.95 3.54
CA GLY A 60 -12.26 -5.97 2.13
C GLY A 60 -13.56 -6.70 1.88
N VAL A 61 -14.10 -6.50 0.68
CA VAL A 61 -15.33 -7.16 0.22
C VAL A 61 -14.99 -8.16 -0.86
N VAL A 62 -15.41 -9.41 -0.68
CA VAL A 62 -15.18 -10.48 -1.64
C VAL A 62 -16.03 -10.26 -2.90
N GLU A 63 -15.38 -10.16 -4.06
CA GLU A 63 -16.07 -10.12 -5.34
C GLU A 63 -16.64 -11.51 -5.70
N ARG A 64 -17.52 -11.57 -6.69
CA ARG A 64 -18.07 -12.85 -7.16
C ARG A 64 -16.92 -13.81 -7.54
N PRO A 65 -16.78 -14.98 -6.87
CA PRO A 65 -15.69 -15.90 -7.16
C PRO A 65 -15.73 -16.38 -8.61
N THR A 66 -14.60 -16.30 -9.30
CA THR A 66 -14.47 -16.74 -10.70
C THR A 66 -14.01 -18.20 -10.80
N ARG A 67 -13.31 -18.70 -9.78
CA ARG A 67 -12.78 -20.05 -9.71
C ARG A 67 -12.71 -20.52 -8.25
N ALA A 68 -12.93 -21.82 -8.02
CA ALA A 68 -12.77 -22.42 -6.71
C ALA A 68 -11.34 -22.17 -6.16
N GLY A 69 -11.28 -21.64 -4.94
CA GLY A 69 -10.05 -21.35 -4.22
C GLY A 69 -9.30 -20.09 -4.66
N ILE A 70 -9.90 -19.25 -5.51
CA ILE A 70 -9.35 -17.94 -5.89
C ILE A 70 -10.44 -16.89 -5.67
N TYR A 71 -10.17 -15.94 -4.79
CA TYR A 71 -11.11 -14.89 -4.41
C TYR A 71 -10.47 -13.53 -4.65
N ASN A 72 -11.10 -12.73 -5.51
CA ASN A 72 -10.77 -11.31 -5.63
C ASN A 72 -11.43 -10.56 -4.47
N VAL A 73 -10.72 -9.60 -3.90
CA VAL A 73 -11.18 -8.82 -2.77
C VAL A 73 -11.04 -7.34 -3.12
N MET A 74 -12.14 -6.61 -3.12
CA MET A 74 -12.12 -5.16 -3.26
C MET A 74 -11.69 -4.54 -1.93
N LEU A 75 -10.57 -3.82 -1.93
CA LEU A 75 -10.03 -3.12 -0.75
C LEU A 75 -10.35 -1.62 -0.83
N THR A 76 -10.04 -1.02 -1.98
CA THR A 76 -10.41 0.35 -2.35
C THR A 76 -10.71 0.41 -3.84
N GLU A 77 -11.14 1.56 -4.35
CA GLU A 77 -11.32 1.78 -5.79
C GLU A 77 -10.03 1.59 -6.61
N PHE A 78 -8.86 1.66 -5.96
CA PHE A 78 -7.54 1.61 -6.61
C PHE A 78 -6.68 0.43 -6.15
N ALA A 79 -7.18 -0.40 -5.22
CA ALA A 79 -6.48 -1.54 -4.67
C ALA A 79 -7.38 -2.76 -4.63
N GLN A 80 -6.91 -3.85 -5.25
CA GLN A 80 -7.54 -5.15 -5.20
C GLN A 80 -6.62 -6.14 -4.50
N GLY A 81 -7.19 -6.96 -3.63
CA GLY A 81 -6.54 -8.11 -3.03
C GLY A 81 -6.88 -9.39 -3.78
N LEU A 82 -6.03 -10.39 -3.61
CA LEU A 82 -6.23 -11.73 -4.12
C LEU A 82 -5.97 -12.74 -3.00
N ILE A 83 -6.95 -13.57 -2.71
CA ILE A 83 -6.79 -14.71 -1.79
C ILE A 83 -6.73 -15.98 -2.63
N ILE A 84 -5.66 -16.75 -2.44
CA ILE A 84 -5.47 -18.05 -3.06
C ILE A 84 -5.46 -19.10 -1.94
N THR A 85 -6.48 -19.95 -1.93
CA THR A 85 -6.52 -21.11 -1.03
C THR A 85 -6.02 -22.35 -1.79
N SER A 86 -5.25 -23.20 -1.11
CA SER A 86 -4.85 -24.51 -1.65
C SER A 86 -6.08 -25.34 -2.05
N LYS A 87 -6.00 -26.05 -3.18
CA LYS A 87 -7.04 -27.01 -3.61
C LYS A 87 -7.25 -28.17 -2.64
N PHE A 88 -6.29 -28.41 -1.76
CA PHE A 88 -6.26 -29.53 -0.83
C PHE A 88 -6.57 -29.13 0.62
N ASP A 89 -6.70 -27.82 0.89
CA ASP A 89 -7.10 -27.34 2.20
C ASP A 89 -8.60 -27.12 2.25
N SER A 90 -9.19 -27.53 3.38
CA SER A 90 -10.52 -27.12 3.84
C SER A 90 -10.51 -25.66 4.30
N GLY A 91 -9.86 -24.79 3.52
CA GLY A 91 -9.77 -23.38 3.78
C GLY A 91 -11.15 -22.73 3.80
N PRO A 92 -11.25 -21.50 4.35
CA PRO A 92 -12.49 -20.77 4.36
C PRO A 92 -13.01 -20.60 2.92
N SER A 93 -14.30 -20.85 2.74
CA SER A 93 -15.01 -20.54 1.52
C SER A 93 -15.73 -19.21 1.69
N PHE A 94 -15.60 -18.35 0.69
CA PHE A 94 -16.22 -17.03 0.70
C PHE A 94 -17.28 -16.92 -0.39
N ALA A 95 -18.41 -16.32 -0.04
CA ALA A 95 -19.45 -15.92 -0.97
C ALA A 95 -19.21 -14.50 -1.49
N ALA A 96 -19.91 -14.15 -2.57
CA ALA A 96 -19.89 -12.78 -3.07
C ALA A 96 -20.48 -11.82 -2.03
N ASN A 97 -19.82 -10.67 -1.84
CA ASN A 97 -20.12 -9.63 -0.87
C ASN A 97 -19.81 -9.97 0.59
N ASP A 98 -19.13 -11.08 0.87
CA ASP A 98 -18.61 -11.32 2.22
C ASP A 98 -17.60 -10.23 2.59
N ILE A 99 -17.69 -9.75 3.83
CA ILE A 99 -16.72 -8.80 4.40
C ILE A 99 -15.70 -9.61 5.20
N ILE A 100 -14.42 -9.41 4.89
CA ILE A 100 -13.32 -10.16 5.50
C ILE A 100 -12.26 -9.21 6.05
N GLU A 101 -11.62 -9.64 7.15
CA GLU A 101 -10.38 -9.05 7.65
C GLU A 101 -9.21 -9.96 7.28
N ALA A 102 -8.14 -9.40 6.76
CA ALA A 102 -6.94 -10.14 6.37
C ALA A 102 -5.67 -9.30 6.54
N THR A 103 -4.52 -9.98 6.54
CA THR A 103 -3.21 -9.32 6.52
C THR A 103 -2.61 -9.38 5.12
N VAL A 104 -2.07 -8.25 4.65
CA VAL A 104 -1.36 -8.18 3.35
C VAL A 104 -0.07 -9.01 3.43
N ALA A 105 -0.06 -10.16 2.75
CA ALA A 105 1.10 -11.06 2.73
C ALA A 105 2.17 -10.63 1.72
N ASP A 106 1.75 -10.13 0.56
CA ASP A 106 2.65 -9.68 -0.52
C ASP A 106 2.01 -8.53 -1.32
N VAL A 107 2.83 -7.75 -2.03
CA VAL A 107 2.40 -6.63 -2.87
C VAL A 107 3.12 -6.69 -4.22
N GLU A 108 2.41 -7.13 -5.25
CA GLU A 108 2.94 -7.09 -6.62
C GLU A 108 2.88 -5.68 -7.20
N LYS A 109 4.05 -5.13 -7.56
CA LYS A 109 4.12 -3.89 -8.36
C LYS A 109 3.95 -4.24 -9.83
N LYS A 110 2.80 -3.95 -10.40
CA LYS A 110 2.61 -3.98 -11.85
C LYS A 110 3.56 -2.94 -12.46
N LYS A 111 4.61 -3.39 -13.16
CA LYS A 111 5.47 -2.48 -13.94
C LYS A 111 4.60 -1.86 -15.03
N GLY A 112 4.40 -0.55 -14.94
CA GLY A 112 3.86 0.27 -16.03
C GLY A 112 4.89 0.46 -17.13
#